data_AF-A0A2V7YDY1-F1
#
_entry.id   AF-A0A2V7YDY1-F1
#
_cell.length_a   1.000
_cell.length_b   1.000
_cell.length_c   1.000
_cell.angle_alpha   90.00
_cell.angle_beta   90.00
_cell.angle_gamma   90.00
#
_symmetry.space_group_name_H-M   'P 1'
#
loop_
_entity.id
_entity.type
_entity.pdbx_description
1 polymer ?
#
loop_
_entity_poly.entity_id
_entity_poly.type
_entity_poly.pdbx_seq_one_letter_code
_entity_poly.pdbx_strand_id
1 'polypeptide(L)'
;MIPRGIRRRPSAIGSAMMSPMDEKRSGLSLKAPAGSRGAFHLPGRGSFPPVDDHLVEPEVTRDEIINGRRVVAMPAEAPHGDQQVDLDTLLRIHAAPGFVVSADLITRFAEISDFASDTCVRREGIDPATGRRYLEEIAFEVVSTQTEQKAAEKAEVMHRRGVRRIFGIWVKSRRRVCEWSAESGSWRLLEEGSQIADPCLASPLPVKALLDAALVRRAVVQALESQGEPAIQELKAAAEARGETRGEARGVARSILTILEARGIAASSVQREEILGCADLERLDRWLLRAGVATSADEVMAVD
;
A
#
# COMPACT_ATOMS: atom_id res chain seq x y z
N MET A 1 -55.21 21.69 -50.99
CA MET A 1 -55.24 21.33 -52.41
C MET A 1 -54.63 19.92 -52.55
N ILE A 2 -55.45 18.91 -52.84
CA ILE A 2 -55.09 17.54 -53.27
C ILE A 2 -55.64 17.41 -54.70
N PRO A 3 -54.96 16.75 -55.67
CA PRO A 3 -55.34 15.38 -56.07
C PRO A 3 -54.13 14.44 -56.37
N ARG A 4 -54.17 13.16 -55.92
CA ARG A 4 -54.44 11.90 -56.67
C ARG A 4 -53.25 11.41 -57.53
N GLY A 5 -52.77 10.16 -57.55
CA GLY A 5 -53.19 8.88 -56.95
C GLY A 5 -52.95 7.68 -57.90
N ILE A 6 -52.68 6.49 -57.32
CA ILE A 6 -53.16 5.14 -57.77
C ILE A 6 -52.32 4.44 -58.89
N ARG A 7 -51.96 3.13 -58.97
CA ARG A 7 -52.41 1.76 -58.49
C ARG A 7 -51.20 0.78 -58.63
N ARG A 8 -50.84 -0.11 -57.68
CA ARG A 8 -51.26 -1.51 -57.31
C ARG A 8 -50.84 -2.69 -58.24
N ARG A 9 -50.43 -3.79 -57.55
CA ARG A 9 -49.83 -5.12 -57.89
C ARG A 9 -50.75 -6.11 -58.65
N PRO A 10 -50.27 -7.33 -59.01
CA PRO A 10 -50.48 -8.59 -58.20
C PRO A 10 -49.22 -9.52 -58.11
N SER A 11 -48.89 -10.21 -57.00
CA SER A 11 -49.24 -11.60 -56.52
C SER A 11 -49.04 -12.74 -57.54
N ALA A 12 -48.69 -14.01 -57.27
CA ALA A 12 -48.14 -14.87 -56.18
C ALA A 12 -48.20 -16.34 -56.73
N ILE A 13 -47.81 -17.36 -55.93
CA ILE A 13 -47.92 -18.85 -56.13
C ILE A 13 -46.63 -19.49 -56.67
N GLY A 14 -46.01 -20.56 -56.13
CA GLY A 14 -46.31 -21.49 -55.04
C GLY A 14 -45.57 -22.84 -55.26
N SER A 15 -45.40 -23.64 -54.20
CA SER A 15 -44.86 -25.03 -54.08
C SER A 15 -43.34 -25.23 -54.07
N ALA A 16 -42.64 -25.89 -53.13
CA ALA A 16 -42.87 -26.85 -52.02
C ALA A 16 -42.07 -28.14 -52.29
N MET A 17 -41.14 -28.51 -51.39
CA MET A 17 -41.06 -29.82 -50.70
C MET A 17 -39.75 -29.93 -49.88
N MET A 18 -39.92 -30.39 -48.65
CA MET A 18 -38.89 -30.77 -47.67
C MET A 18 -38.89 -32.30 -47.58
N SER A 19 -37.71 -32.94 -47.49
CA SER A 19 -37.41 -34.16 -46.70
C SER A 19 -36.11 -34.84 -47.20
N PRO A 20 -35.45 -35.72 -46.42
CA PRO A 20 -35.11 -35.61 -45.00
C PRO A 20 -33.60 -35.92 -44.74
N MET A 21 -33.18 -35.79 -43.48
CA MET A 21 -31.87 -36.19 -42.95
C MET A 21 -31.50 -37.64 -43.28
N ASP A 22 -30.21 -37.88 -43.52
CA ASP A 22 -29.60 -39.20 -43.41
C ASP A 22 -28.34 -39.10 -42.54
N GLU A 23 -28.43 -39.66 -41.32
CA GLU A 23 -27.30 -39.91 -40.42
C GLU A 23 -26.67 -41.26 -40.78
N LYS A 24 -25.34 -41.31 -41.01
CA LYS A 24 -24.47 -42.40 -40.54
C LYS A 24 -22.97 -42.20 -40.86
N ARG A 25 -22.18 -42.27 -39.78
CA ARG A 25 -20.78 -42.77 -39.65
C ARG A 25 -19.66 -41.92 -40.27
N SER A 26 -18.45 -41.81 -39.73
CA SER A 26 -17.82 -42.15 -38.44
C SER A 26 -16.38 -41.60 -38.49
N GLY A 27 -15.89 -41.00 -37.40
CA GLY A 27 -14.49 -40.91 -37.00
C GLY A 27 -13.42 -40.52 -38.02
N LEU A 28 -12.97 -39.26 -37.98
CA LEU A 28 -11.56 -38.95 -38.19
C LEU A 28 -11.04 -38.08 -37.03
N SER A 29 -10.17 -38.71 -36.25
CA SER A 29 -9.23 -38.08 -35.32
C SER A 29 -8.37 -37.07 -36.07
N LEU A 30 -8.52 -35.78 -35.76
CA LEU A 30 -7.56 -34.75 -36.14
C LEU A 30 -6.64 -34.50 -34.96
N LYS A 31 -5.48 -35.15 -35.01
CA LYS A 31 -4.31 -34.87 -34.16
C LYS A 31 -3.92 -33.40 -34.32
N ALA A 32 -3.76 -32.70 -33.20
CA ALA A 32 -3.18 -31.36 -33.18
C ALA A 32 -1.70 -31.42 -33.67
N PRO A 33 -1.27 -30.52 -34.57
CA PRO A 33 0.15 -30.37 -34.82
C PRO A 33 0.79 -29.68 -33.61
N ALA A 34 1.70 -30.40 -32.96
CA ALA A 34 2.69 -29.81 -32.06
C ALA A 34 3.67 -28.98 -32.90
N GLY A 35 3.96 -27.75 -32.48
CA GLY A 35 5.03 -26.96 -33.09
C GLY A 35 4.93 -25.47 -32.84
N SER A 36 5.71 -25.01 -31.85
CA SER A 36 6.31 -23.67 -31.78
C SER A 36 5.35 -22.47 -31.93
N ARG A 37 4.74 -22.03 -30.81
CA ARG A 37 4.38 -20.61 -30.68
C ARG A 37 5.65 -19.83 -30.38
N GLY A 38 6.39 -19.46 -31.42
CA GLY A 38 7.31 -18.33 -31.34
C GLY A 38 6.51 -17.12 -30.91
N ALA A 39 6.89 -16.50 -29.78
CA ALA A 39 6.33 -15.23 -29.38
C ALA A 39 6.57 -14.24 -30.53
N PHE A 40 5.49 -13.69 -31.08
CA PHE A 40 5.59 -12.63 -32.07
C PHE A 40 6.18 -11.40 -31.38
N HIS A 41 7.49 -11.21 -31.51
CA HIS A 41 8.14 -9.96 -31.17
C HIS A 41 7.61 -8.87 -32.10
N LEU A 42 7.01 -7.83 -31.51
CA LEU A 42 6.75 -6.59 -32.21
C LEU A 42 8.10 -6.05 -32.72
N PRO A 43 8.27 -5.78 -34.03
CA PRO A 43 9.52 -5.25 -34.55
C PRO A 43 9.73 -3.82 -34.03
N GLY A 44 10.87 -3.57 -33.36
CA GLY A 44 11.28 -2.23 -32.92
C GLY A 44 11.89 -2.13 -31.52
N ARG A 45 11.84 -3.17 -30.69
CA ARG A 45 12.59 -3.24 -29.42
C ARG A 45 13.70 -4.27 -29.58
N GLY A 46 14.95 -3.82 -29.66
CA GLY A 46 16.09 -4.73 -29.42
C GLY A 46 15.92 -5.40 -28.06
N SER A 47 16.51 -6.58 -27.89
CA SER A 47 16.58 -7.21 -26.56
C SER A 47 17.36 -6.27 -25.63
N PHE A 48 16.74 -5.82 -24.55
CA PHE A 48 17.46 -5.07 -23.53
C PHE A 48 18.57 -5.94 -22.91
N PRO A 49 19.69 -5.34 -22.47
CA PRO A 49 20.73 -6.05 -21.74
C PRO A 49 20.19 -6.62 -20.40
N PRO A 50 20.83 -7.64 -19.81
CA PRO A 50 20.46 -8.16 -18.48
C PRO A 50 20.43 -7.03 -17.44
N VAL A 51 19.46 -7.05 -16.51
CA VAL A 51 19.26 -5.95 -15.53
C VAL A 51 20.43 -5.74 -14.56
N ASP A 52 21.20 -6.80 -14.35
CA ASP A 52 22.38 -6.90 -13.47
C ASP A 52 23.70 -6.99 -14.26
N ASP A 53 23.67 -6.61 -15.55
CA ASP A 53 24.87 -6.25 -16.31
C ASP A 53 25.26 -4.81 -15.98
N HIS A 54 26.54 -4.44 -16.11
CA HIS A 54 26.99 -3.11 -15.71
C HIS A 54 28.03 -2.52 -16.68
N LEU A 55 27.89 -1.22 -16.98
CA LEU A 55 28.88 -0.40 -17.69
C LEU A 55 29.92 0.20 -16.76
N VAL A 56 29.59 0.28 -15.48
CA VAL A 56 30.48 0.70 -14.40
C VAL A 56 30.73 -0.49 -13.50
N GLU A 57 31.80 -0.46 -12.72
CA GLU A 57 32.04 -1.50 -11.72
C GLU A 57 31.25 -1.15 -10.45
N PRO A 58 30.19 -1.92 -10.09
CA PRO A 58 29.43 -1.67 -8.88
C PRO A 58 30.31 -1.80 -7.65
N GLU A 59 29.98 -1.05 -6.59
CA GLU A 59 30.66 -1.11 -5.28
C GLU A 59 32.16 -0.75 -5.28
N VAL A 60 32.72 -0.37 -6.44
CA VAL A 60 34.09 0.11 -6.60
C VAL A 60 34.10 1.59 -6.95
N THR A 61 33.22 1.99 -7.87
CA THR A 61 33.04 3.39 -8.28
C THR A 61 31.68 3.90 -7.85
N ARG A 62 31.50 5.23 -7.89
CA ARG A 62 30.17 5.86 -7.81
C ARG A 62 29.72 6.35 -9.17
N ASP A 63 30.24 5.78 -10.24
CA ASP A 63 29.88 6.21 -11.57
C ASP A 63 28.50 5.68 -11.95
N GLU A 64 27.77 6.48 -12.70
CA GLU A 64 26.55 6.10 -13.41
C GLU A 64 26.74 6.47 -14.87
N ILE A 65 26.14 5.69 -15.78
CA ILE A 65 26.01 6.06 -17.18
C ILE A 65 24.54 6.41 -17.45
N ILE A 66 24.29 7.63 -17.91
CA ILE A 66 22.93 8.09 -18.27
C ILE A 66 22.99 8.56 -19.72
N ASN A 67 22.33 7.84 -20.63
CA ASN A 67 22.33 8.14 -22.07
C ASN A 67 23.75 8.35 -22.63
N GLY A 68 24.68 7.46 -22.26
CA GLY A 68 26.08 7.45 -22.70
C GLY A 68 26.98 8.46 -21.97
N ARG A 69 26.43 9.32 -21.10
CA ARG A 69 27.22 10.25 -20.30
C ARG A 69 27.58 9.62 -18.96
N ARG A 70 28.87 9.64 -18.62
CA ARG A 70 29.34 9.34 -17.27
C ARG A 70 28.98 10.48 -16.31
N VAL A 71 28.36 10.11 -15.20
CA VAL A 71 27.98 10.98 -14.09
C VAL A 71 28.52 10.32 -12.82
N VAL A 72 28.95 11.12 -11.83
CA VAL A 72 29.37 10.60 -10.52
C VAL A 72 28.21 10.81 -9.54
N ALA A 73 27.66 9.73 -9.01
CA ALA A 73 26.73 9.75 -7.89
C ALA A 73 27.49 10.21 -6.64
N MET A 74 27.22 11.44 -6.19
CA MET A 74 27.85 11.99 -5.00
C MET A 74 27.03 11.59 -3.77
N PRO A 75 27.67 11.41 -2.59
CA PRO A 75 26.94 11.26 -1.34
C PRO A 75 25.95 12.39 -1.13
N ALA A 76 24.85 12.04 -0.49
CA ALA A 76 23.77 12.97 -0.18
C ALA A 76 24.15 13.98 0.91
N GLU A 77 23.76 15.23 0.71
CA GLU A 77 23.69 16.26 1.74
C GLU A 77 22.23 16.46 2.17
N ALA A 78 21.99 17.01 3.37
CA ALA A 78 20.64 17.43 3.75
C ALA A 78 20.10 18.49 2.77
N PRO A 79 18.82 18.42 2.34
CA PRO A 79 17.77 17.52 2.84
C PRO A 79 17.60 16.21 2.04
N HIS A 80 18.48 15.88 1.08
CA HIS A 80 18.34 14.68 0.23
C HIS A 80 18.47 13.40 1.06
N GLY A 81 19.54 13.28 1.84
CA GLY A 81 19.80 12.08 2.66
C GLY A 81 18.70 11.83 3.69
N ASP A 82 18.25 12.89 4.39
CA ASP A 82 17.17 12.79 5.37
C ASP A 82 15.86 12.29 4.72
N GLN A 83 15.54 12.82 3.53
CA GLN A 83 14.36 12.42 2.79
C GLN A 83 14.44 10.96 2.30
N GLN A 84 15.62 10.49 1.90
CA GLN A 84 15.82 9.12 1.47
C GLN A 84 15.57 8.13 2.62
N VAL A 85 15.99 8.46 3.84
CA VAL A 85 15.67 7.65 5.05
C VAL A 85 14.16 7.57 5.31
N ASP A 86 13.46 8.70 5.21
CA ASP A 86 12.00 8.74 5.37
C ASP A 86 11.29 7.90 4.29
N LEU A 87 11.74 8.03 3.04
CA LEU A 87 11.23 7.27 1.89
C LEU A 87 11.45 5.76 2.07
N ASP A 88 12.66 5.34 2.42
CA ASP A 88 13.02 3.93 2.63
C ASP A 88 12.20 3.31 3.76
N THR A 89 12.01 4.06 4.85
CA THR A 89 11.18 3.64 5.99
C THR A 89 9.73 3.41 5.55
N LEU A 90 9.14 4.38 4.85
CA LEU A 90 7.76 4.27 4.36
C LEU A 90 7.63 3.11 3.37
N LEU A 91 8.51 3.00 2.38
CA LEU A 91 8.41 1.93 1.39
C LEU A 91 8.56 0.55 2.00
N ARG A 92 9.52 0.36 2.91
CA ARG A 92 9.75 -0.93 3.57
C ARG A 92 8.53 -1.40 4.36
N ILE A 93 7.86 -0.49 5.06
CA ILE A 93 6.66 -0.82 5.86
C ILE A 93 5.43 -1.02 4.97
N HIS A 94 5.32 -0.27 3.87
CA HIS A 94 4.14 -0.33 3.00
C HIS A 94 4.22 -1.42 1.91
N ALA A 95 5.39 -2.01 1.65
CA ALA A 95 5.56 -3.01 0.60
C ALA A 95 4.69 -4.25 0.81
N ALA A 96 4.12 -4.77 -0.27
CA ALA A 96 3.34 -6.00 -0.24
C ALA A 96 4.22 -7.26 -0.13
N PRO A 97 3.72 -8.36 0.48
CA PRO A 97 4.41 -9.64 0.46
C PRO A 97 4.77 -10.09 -0.97
N GLY A 98 5.96 -10.67 -1.12
CA GLY A 98 6.50 -11.08 -2.43
C GLY A 98 7.16 -9.94 -3.22
N PHE A 99 7.22 -8.73 -2.66
CA PHE A 99 8.01 -7.62 -3.15
C PHE A 99 9.11 -7.24 -2.17
N VAL A 100 10.21 -6.73 -2.70
CA VAL A 100 11.37 -6.26 -1.94
C VAL A 100 11.67 -4.81 -2.30
N VAL A 101 11.98 -4.01 -1.28
CA VAL A 101 12.45 -2.62 -1.42
C VAL A 101 13.97 -2.62 -1.49
N SER A 102 14.53 -1.93 -2.46
CA SER A 102 15.99 -1.77 -2.64
C SER A 102 16.33 -0.29 -2.72
N ALA A 103 17.39 0.12 -2.03
CA ALA A 103 17.97 1.46 -2.13
C ALA A 103 19.22 1.41 -3.01
N ASP A 104 19.47 2.48 -3.76
CA ASP A 104 20.64 2.67 -4.61
C ASP A 104 20.96 1.45 -5.52
N LEU A 105 19.91 0.78 -6.01
CA LEU A 105 20.06 -0.43 -6.81
C LEU A 105 20.45 -0.08 -8.25
N ILE A 106 21.73 -0.22 -8.56
CA ILE A 106 22.23 -0.02 -9.92
C ILE A 106 21.60 -1.02 -10.89
N THR A 107 21.11 -0.51 -12.01
CA THR A 107 20.33 -1.25 -12.98
C THR A 107 20.71 -0.88 -14.40
N ARG A 108 20.87 -1.92 -15.22
CA ARG A 108 21.06 -1.78 -16.66
C ARG A 108 19.75 -1.45 -17.38
N PHE A 109 19.41 -0.17 -17.41
CA PHE A 109 18.15 0.26 -18.03
C PHE A 109 18.20 0.32 -19.56
N ALA A 110 19.35 0.50 -20.20
CA ALA A 110 19.47 0.51 -21.66
C ALA A 110 20.90 0.16 -22.09
N GLU A 111 21.18 0.00 -23.38
CA GLU A 111 22.54 -0.24 -23.89
C GLU A 111 23.55 0.86 -23.50
N ILE A 112 23.08 2.09 -23.36
CA ILE A 112 23.90 3.25 -22.97
C ILE A 112 23.46 3.86 -21.64
N SER A 113 22.76 3.10 -20.80
CA SER A 113 22.34 3.58 -19.48
C SER A 113 22.46 2.50 -18.42
N ASP A 114 23.12 2.84 -17.32
CA ASP A 114 23.40 2.01 -16.16
C ASP A 114 23.53 2.91 -14.93
N PHE A 115 22.48 2.97 -14.12
CA PHE A 115 22.36 3.91 -13.01
C PHE A 115 21.43 3.37 -11.94
N ALA A 116 21.43 3.99 -10.77
CA ALA A 116 20.51 3.67 -9.69
C ALA A 116 19.37 4.69 -9.62
N SER A 117 18.18 4.20 -9.24
CA SER A 117 17.17 5.03 -8.58
C SER A 117 17.44 5.04 -7.08
N ASP A 118 17.13 6.14 -6.39
CA ASP A 118 17.36 6.28 -4.94
C ASP A 118 16.67 5.14 -4.15
N THR A 119 15.40 4.86 -4.45
CA THR A 119 14.68 3.71 -3.86
C THR A 119 13.68 3.12 -4.85
N CYS A 120 13.56 1.79 -4.88
CA CYS A 120 12.63 1.08 -5.75
C CYS A 120 11.95 -0.11 -5.06
N VAL A 121 10.85 -0.58 -5.66
CA VAL A 121 10.14 -1.79 -5.28
C VAL A 121 10.14 -2.75 -6.47
N ARG A 122 10.54 -4.01 -6.24
CA ARG A 122 10.61 -5.06 -7.26
C ARG A 122 10.08 -6.38 -6.70
N ARG A 123 9.74 -7.32 -7.57
CA ARG A 123 9.42 -8.69 -7.13
C ARG A 123 10.64 -9.34 -6.49
N GLU A 124 10.38 -10.14 -5.48
CA GLU A 124 11.41 -10.98 -4.87
C GLU A 124 11.78 -12.16 -5.80
N GLY A 125 13.04 -12.59 -5.73
CA GLY A 125 13.53 -13.78 -6.45
C GLY A 125 14.06 -13.51 -7.86
N ILE A 126 14.08 -14.57 -8.65
CA ILE A 126 14.65 -14.63 -10.00
C ILE A 126 13.52 -14.75 -11.02
N ASP A 127 13.59 -13.94 -12.07
CA ASP A 127 12.73 -14.01 -13.23
C ASP A 127 13.12 -15.23 -14.09
N PRO A 128 12.25 -16.25 -14.22
CA PRO A 128 12.56 -17.44 -14.99
C PRO A 128 12.75 -17.18 -16.48
N ALA A 129 12.23 -16.06 -17.01
CA ALA A 129 12.39 -15.71 -18.43
C ALA A 129 13.80 -15.21 -18.75
N THR A 130 14.49 -14.62 -17.76
CA THR A 130 15.81 -14.00 -17.95
C THR A 130 16.92 -14.68 -17.16
N GLY A 131 16.57 -15.47 -16.14
CA GLY A 131 17.51 -16.06 -15.19
C GLY A 131 18.15 -15.01 -14.25
N ARG A 132 17.64 -13.78 -14.23
CA ARG A 132 18.16 -12.65 -13.43
C ARG A 132 17.13 -12.19 -12.41
N ARG A 133 17.49 -11.24 -11.54
CA ARG A 133 16.49 -10.58 -10.68
C ARG A 133 15.39 -9.92 -11.51
N TYR A 134 14.22 -9.70 -10.91
CA TYR A 134 13.18 -8.90 -11.54
C TYR A 134 13.59 -7.42 -11.67
N LEU A 135 13.09 -6.78 -12.73
CA LEU A 135 13.11 -5.32 -12.91
C LEU A 135 12.26 -4.64 -11.80
N GLU A 136 12.57 -3.38 -11.53
CA GLU A 136 11.78 -2.51 -10.68
C GLU A 136 10.36 -2.35 -11.25
N GLU A 137 9.35 -2.53 -10.40
CA GLU A 137 7.96 -2.26 -10.73
C GLU A 137 7.64 -0.78 -10.49
N ILE A 138 8.18 -0.24 -9.39
CA ILE A 138 8.05 1.16 -8.99
C ILE A 138 9.42 1.71 -8.60
N ALA A 139 9.74 2.93 -9.04
CA ALA A 139 10.97 3.63 -8.67
C ALA A 139 10.69 5.05 -8.13
N PHE A 140 11.56 5.52 -7.25
CA PHE A 140 11.52 6.85 -6.65
C PHE A 140 12.89 7.53 -6.80
N GLU A 141 12.83 8.83 -7.07
CA GLU A 141 13.99 9.73 -7.17
C GLU A 141 13.77 10.91 -6.22
N VAL A 142 14.69 11.15 -5.29
CA VAL A 142 14.68 12.35 -4.44
C VAL A 142 15.43 13.46 -5.17
N VAL A 143 14.68 14.46 -5.61
CA VAL A 143 15.18 15.55 -6.44
C VAL A 143 15.59 16.75 -5.58
N SER A 144 16.89 16.90 -5.33
CA SER A 144 17.47 17.99 -4.54
C SER A 144 18.12 19.07 -5.40
N THR A 145 19.42 18.97 -5.66
CA THR A 145 20.19 19.96 -6.44
C THR A 145 20.15 19.72 -7.94
N GLN A 146 19.73 18.52 -8.36
CA GLN A 146 19.61 18.18 -9.77
C GLN A 146 18.45 18.92 -10.44
N THR A 147 18.57 19.16 -11.74
CA THR A 147 17.52 19.81 -12.52
C THR A 147 16.37 18.84 -12.78
N GLU A 148 15.17 19.40 -12.95
CA GLU A 148 13.99 18.61 -13.33
C GLU A 148 14.20 17.83 -14.64
N GLN A 149 14.95 18.40 -15.58
CA GLN A 149 15.35 17.75 -16.82
C GLN A 149 16.19 16.49 -16.59
N LYS A 150 17.18 16.52 -15.69
CA LYS A 150 18.02 15.34 -15.39
C LYS A 150 17.19 14.22 -14.75
N ALA A 151 16.27 14.57 -13.86
CA ALA A 151 15.34 13.60 -13.28
C ALA A 151 14.43 13.00 -14.37
N ALA A 152 13.92 13.83 -15.30
CA ALA A 152 13.11 13.37 -16.42
C ALA A 152 13.87 12.42 -17.36
N GLU A 153 15.15 12.68 -17.64
CA GLU A 153 16.00 11.80 -18.45
C GLU A 153 16.10 10.39 -17.84
N LYS A 154 16.34 10.28 -16.53
CA LYS A 154 16.31 8.97 -15.82
C LYS A 154 14.93 8.33 -15.91
N ALA A 155 13.86 9.08 -15.63
CA ALA A 155 12.48 8.58 -15.67
C ALA A 155 12.07 8.04 -17.04
N GLU A 156 12.44 8.71 -18.13
CA GLU A 156 12.16 8.26 -19.49
C GLU A 156 12.87 6.93 -19.80
N VAL A 157 14.14 6.82 -19.41
CA VAL A 157 14.93 5.59 -19.61
C VAL A 157 14.35 4.43 -18.81
N MET A 158 14.00 4.64 -17.53
CA MET A 158 13.33 3.66 -16.68
C MET A 158 11.98 3.21 -17.27
N HIS A 159 11.14 4.15 -17.69
CA HIS A 159 9.85 3.86 -18.29
C HIS A 159 10.00 3.03 -19.58
N ARG A 160 10.94 3.42 -20.46
CA ARG A 160 11.21 2.70 -21.72
C ARG A 160 11.67 1.26 -21.45
N ARG A 161 12.46 1.04 -20.39
CA ARG A 161 12.91 -0.28 -19.96
C ARG A 161 11.76 -1.18 -19.49
N GLY A 162 10.74 -0.58 -18.87
CA GLY A 162 9.55 -1.27 -18.39
C GLY A 162 9.20 -1.01 -16.92
N VAL A 163 9.87 -0.07 -16.24
CA VAL A 163 9.46 0.37 -14.91
C VAL A 163 8.08 1.01 -15.02
N ARG A 164 7.11 0.46 -14.28
CA ARG A 164 5.69 0.75 -14.50
C ARG A 164 5.31 2.12 -13.97
N ARG A 165 5.88 2.53 -12.84
CA ARG A 165 5.62 3.85 -12.22
C ARG A 165 6.91 4.45 -11.69
N ILE A 166 7.13 5.72 -11.96
CA ILE A 166 8.30 6.47 -11.48
C ILE A 166 7.80 7.72 -10.76
N PHE A 167 8.34 7.98 -9.57
CA PHE A 167 8.00 9.13 -8.75
C PHE A 167 9.22 10.00 -8.49
N GLY A 168 9.02 11.31 -8.48
CA GLY A 168 10.02 12.28 -8.05
C GLY A 168 9.57 12.99 -6.77
N ILE A 169 10.48 13.16 -5.82
CA ILE A 169 10.24 13.89 -4.56
C ILE A 169 11.16 15.11 -4.54
N TRP A 170 10.63 16.29 -4.85
CA TRP A 170 11.41 17.53 -4.78
C TRP A 170 11.53 17.98 -3.34
N VAL A 171 12.76 18.18 -2.87
CA VAL A 171 13.03 18.51 -1.46
C VAL A 171 13.49 19.95 -1.23
N LYS A 172 13.87 20.67 -2.30
CA LYS A 172 14.31 22.07 -2.24
C LYS A 172 13.24 23.04 -2.75
N SER A 173 13.25 24.25 -2.17
CA SER A 173 12.33 25.35 -2.47
C SER A 173 10.86 25.01 -2.25
N ARG A 174 10.21 24.33 -3.21
CA ARG A 174 8.81 23.90 -3.13
C ARG A 174 8.76 22.39 -3.07
N ARG A 175 8.61 21.86 -1.86
CA ARG A 175 8.46 20.42 -1.60
C ARG A 175 7.22 19.89 -2.33
N ARG A 176 7.38 18.82 -3.11
CA ARG A 176 6.28 18.19 -3.88
C ARG A 176 6.63 16.76 -4.26
N VAL A 177 5.60 15.93 -4.43
CA VAL A 177 5.73 14.61 -5.05
C VAL A 177 5.08 14.68 -6.42
N CYS A 178 5.75 14.15 -7.43
CA CYS A 178 5.19 14.01 -8.77
C CYS A 178 5.33 12.57 -9.26
N GLU A 179 4.45 12.17 -10.16
CA GLU A 179 4.52 10.92 -10.92
C GLU A 179 4.91 11.23 -12.37
N TRP A 180 5.82 10.45 -12.94
CA TRP A 180 6.19 10.58 -14.34
C TRP A 180 5.02 10.18 -15.25
N SER A 181 4.66 11.04 -16.19
CA SER A 181 3.67 10.77 -17.23
C SER A 181 4.37 10.56 -18.56
N ALA A 182 4.36 9.32 -19.05
CA ALA A 182 4.94 8.98 -20.34
C ALA A 182 4.13 9.56 -21.53
N GLU A 183 2.84 9.82 -21.33
CA GLU A 183 1.98 10.44 -22.35
C GLU A 183 2.39 11.89 -22.63
N SER A 184 2.69 12.65 -21.57
CA SER A 184 3.07 14.05 -21.68
C SER A 184 4.59 14.29 -21.64
N GLY A 185 5.38 13.26 -21.35
CA GLY A 185 6.83 13.37 -21.14
C GLY A 185 7.18 14.33 -20.00
N SER A 186 6.37 14.36 -18.93
CA SER A 186 6.50 15.35 -17.86
C SER A 186 6.08 14.83 -16.49
N TRP A 187 6.47 15.56 -15.44
CA TRP A 187 6.13 15.27 -14.06
C TRP A 187 4.74 15.79 -13.68
N ARG A 188 3.82 14.88 -13.35
CA ARG A 188 2.47 15.22 -12.87
C ARG A 188 2.48 15.36 -11.36
N LEU A 189 2.16 16.54 -10.86
CA LEU A 189 2.01 16.80 -9.42
C LEU A 189 0.95 15.88 -8.79
N LEU A 190 1.28 15.27 -7.66
CA LEU A 190 0.31 14.58 -6.81
C LEU A 190 -0.21 15.55 -5.73
N GLU A 191 -1.51 15.50 -5.46
CA GLU A 191 -2.11 16.30 -4.40
C GLU A 191 -1.60 15.81 -3.03
N GLU A 192 -1.26 16.72 -2.11
CA GLU A 192 -0.71 16.33 -0.81
C GLU A 192 -1.64 15.41 -0.01
N GLY A 193 -2.97 15.61 -0.12
CA GLY A 193 -3.98 14.79 0.55
C GLY A 193 -4.24 13.44 -0.11
N SER A 194 -3.61 13.16 -1.25
CA SER A 194 -3.79 11.89 -1.97
C SER A 194 -2.86 10.79 -1.45
N GLN A 195 -3.04 9.58 -1.99
CA GLN A 195 -2.25 8.40 -1.66
C GLN A 195 -1.83 7.66 -2.93
N ILE A 196 -0.64 7.07 -2.91
CA ILE A 196 -0.14 6.19 -3.95
C ILE A 196 -0.56 4.76 -3.60
N ALA A 197 -1.56 4.23 -4.31
CA ALA A 197 -1.96 2.82 -4.22
C ALA A 197 -1.37 2.04 -5.40
N ASP A 198 -0.93 0.81 -5.16
CA ASP A 198 -0.35 -0.07 -6.17
C ASP A 198 -0.34 -1.53 -5.67
N PRO A 199 -0.45 -2.56 -6.54
CA PRO A 199 -0.28 -3.96 -6.13
C PRO A 199 1.05 -4.28 -5.42
N CYS A 200 2.10 -3.48 -5.64
CA CYS A 200 3.37 -3.61 -4.92
C CYS A 200 3.32 -3.12 -3.45
N LEU A 201 2.20 -2.52 -3.02
CA LEU A 201 2.03 -1.90 -1.70
C LEU A 201 0.86 -2.57 -0.97
N ALA A 202 1.11 -3.16 0.21
CA ALA A 202 0.06 -3.74 1.06
C ALA A 202 -0.86 -2.65 1.64
N SER A 203 -0.33 -1.44 1.82
CA SER A 203 -1.08 -0.25 2.23
C SER A 203 -0.67 0.95 1.38
N PRO A 204 -1.61 1.79 0.90
CA PRO A 204 -1.27 2.98 0.10
C PRO A 204 -0.29 3.91 0.82
N LEU A 205 0.64 4.53 0.08
CA LEU A 205 1.59 5.52 0.63
C LEU A 205 0.93 6.91 0.66
N PRO A 206 0.76 7.55 1.83
CA PRO A 206 0.23 8.90 1.88
C PRO A 206 1.22 9.91 1.30
N VAL A 207 0.81 10.71 0.31
CA VAL A 207 1.70 11.69 -0.34
C VAL A 207 2.22 12.71 0.68
N LYS A 208 1.39 13.11 1.64
CA LYS A 208 1.81 14.02 2.71
C LYS A 208 2.95 13.46 3.57
N ALA A 209 2.96 12.16 3.84
CA ALA A 209 4.00 11.53 4.65
C ALA A 209 5.35 11.48 3.92
N LEU A 210 5.36 11.46 2.59
CA LEU A 210 6.58 11.61 1.78
C LEU A 210 7.14 13.04 1.84
N LEU A 211 6.38 14.04 2.30
CA LEU A 211 6.79 15.44 2.35
C LEU A 211 7.07 15.95 3.77
N ASP A 212 6.60 15.25 4.79
CA ASP A 212 6.64 15.70 6.19
C ASP A 212 7.12 14.56 7.11
N ALA A 213 8.37 14.68 7.56
CA ALA A 213 9.01 13.74 8.47
C ALA A 213 8.20 13.51 9.77
N ALA A 214 7.44 14.51 10.23
CA ALA A 214 6.60 14.37 11.43
C ALA A 214 5.44 13.38 11.23
N LEU A 215 5.05 13.12 9.98
CA LEU A 215 3.97 12.21 9.63
C LEU A 215 4.44 10.78 9.33
N VAL A 216 5.73 10.56 9.12
CA VAL A 216 6.29 9.23 8.80
C VAL A 216 5.90 8.19 9.85
N ARG A 217 6.13 8.49 11.14
CA ARG A 217 5.79 7.57 12.25
C ARG A 217 4.29 7.25 12.29
N ARG A 218 3.44 8.24 12.02
CA ARG A 218 1.98 8.02 11.99
C ARG A 218 1.60 7.12 10.82
N ALA A 219 2.13 7.36 9.63
CA ALA A 219 1.87 6.55 8.45
C ALA A 219 2.32 5.09 8.66
N VAL A 220 3.49 4.88 9.29
CA VAL A 220 3.99 3.55 9.67
C VAL A 220 3.01 2.82 10.59
N VAL A 221 2.55 3.47 11.68
CA VAL A 221 1.59 2.85 12.60
C VAL A 221 0.28 2.49 11.89
N GLN A 222 -0.24 3.39 11.06
CA GLN A 222 -1.47 3.16 10.30
C GLN A 222 -1.31 2.02 9.29
N ALA A 223 -0.17 1.94 8.60
CA ALA A 223 0.14 0.86 7.68
C ALA A 223 0.18 -0.48 8.40
N LEU A 224 0.99 -0.61 9.47
CA LEU A 224 1.10 -1.83 10.26
C LEU A 224 -0.25 -2.28 10.83
N GLU A 225 -1.05 -1.35 11.34
CA GLU A 225 -2.40 -1.65 11.83
C GLU A 225 -3.29 -2.19 10.70
N SER A 226 -3.33 -1.51 9.54
CA SER A 226 -4.16 -1.92 8.39
C SER A 226 -3.74 -3.27 7.79
N GLN A 227 -2.46 -3.60 7.91
CA GLN A 227 -1.88 -4.87 7.47
C GLN A 227 -2.11 -6.01 8.49
N GLY A 228 -2.64 -5.70 9.68
CA GLY A 228 -2.91 -6.70 10.70
C GLY A 228 -1.65 -7.17 11.45
N GLU A 229 -0.65 -6.31 11.61
CA GLU A 229 0.59 -6.62 12.34
C GLU A 229 0.27 -7.19 13.75
N PRO A 230 0.69 -8.45 14.05
CA PRO A 230 0.36 -9.11 15.31
C PRO A 230 0.66 -8.29 16.56
N ALA A 231 1.81 -7.61 16.61
CA ALA A 231 2.18 -6.78 17.76
C ALA A 231 1.17 -5.63 18.01
N ILE A 232 0.60 -5.04 16.95
CA ILE A 232 -0.44 -4.02 17.08
C ILE A 232 -1.74 -4.63 17.61
N GLN A 233 -2.11 -5.82 17.17
CA GLN A 233 -3.31 -6.52 17.65
C GLN A 233 -3.19 -6.90 19.13
N GLU A 234 -2.03 -7.39 19.55
CA GLU A 234 -1.74 -7.72 20.95
C GLU A 234 -1.83 -6.48 21.86
N LEU A 235 -1.27 -5.34 21.42
CA LEU A 235 -1.37 -4.08 22.16
C LEU A 235 -2.83 -3.62 22.33
N LYS A 236 -3.65 -3.76 21.28
CA LYS A 236 -5.08 -3.43 21.32
C LYS A 236 -5.84 -4.36 22.25
N ALA A 237 -5.64 -5.67 22.15
CA ALA A 237 -6.27 -6.65 23.03
C ALA A 237 -5.89 -6.43 24.51
N ALA A 238 -4.62 -6.15 24.80
CA ALA A 238 -4.18 -5.84 26.15
C ALA A 238 -4.76 -4.52 26.68
N ALA A 239 -4.93 -3.52 25.82
CA ALA A 239 -5.58 -2.26 26.18
C ALA A 239 -7.08 -2.44 26.46
N GLU A 240 -7.77 -3.26 25.67
CA GLU A 240 -9.17 -3.61 25.85
C GLU A 240 -9.40 -4.36 27.16
N ALA A 241 -8.61 -5.41 27.44
CA ALA A 241 -8.71 -6.17 28.69
C ALA A 241 -8.50 -5.28 29.93
N ARG A 242 -7.50 -4.38 29.91
CA ARG A 242 -7.31 -3.38 30.99
C ARG A 242 -8.49 -2.42 31.11
N GLY A 243 -9.07 -2.03 29.97
CA GLY A 243 -10.24 -1.17 29.90
C GLY A 243 -11.47 -1.82 30.53
N GLU A 244 -11.69 -3.10 30.25
CA GLU A 244 -12.79 -3.90 30.79
C GLU A 244 -12.69 -4.04 32.31
N THR A 245 -11.55 -4.50 32.84
CA THR A 245 -11.33 -4.62 34.29
C THR A 245 -11.53 -3.27 35.00
N ARG A 246 -11.02 -2.17 34.43
CA ARG A 246 -11.21 -0.83 34.99
C ARG A 246 -12.67 -0.38 34.91
N GLY A 247 -13.36 -0.73 33.83
CA GLY A 247 -14.78 -0.44 33.60
C GLY A 247 -15.67 -1.13 34.61
N GLU A 248 -15.42 -2.42 34.85
CA GLU A 248 -16.11 -3.27 35.82
C GLU A 248 -15.92 -2.73 37.25
N ALA A 249 -14.68 -2.48 37.68
CA ALA A 249 -14.41 -1.94 39.02
C ALA A 249 -15.13 -0.61 39.26
N ARG A 250 -15.08 0.30 38.27
CA ARG A 250 -15.82 1.56 38.34
C ARG A 250 -17.33 1.36 38.34
N GLY A 251 -17.84 0.34 37.66
CA GLY A 251 -19.25 -0.03 37.64
C GLY A 251 -19.73 -0.51 39.00
N VAL A 252 -18.99 -1.43 39.62
CA VAL A 252 -19.29 -1.96 40.97
C VAL A 252 -19.20 -0.85 42.00
N ALA A 253 -18.14 -0.02 41.97
CA ALA A 253 -17.97 1.13 42.86
C ALA A 253 -19.16 2.10 42.80
N ARG A 254 -19.61 2.47 41.59
CA ARG A 254 -20.81 3.31 41.43
C ARG A 254 -22.06 2.63 41.96
N SER A 255 -22.20 1.32 41.73
CA SER A 255 -23.36 0.55 42.21
C SER A 255 -23.45 0.52 43.74
N ILE A 256 -22.32 0.37 44.43
CA ILE A 256 -22.25 0.48 45.89
C ILE A 256 -22.81 1.83 46.35
N LEU A 257 -22.32 2.93 45.78
CA LEU A 257 -22.78 4.28 46.16
C LEU A 257 -24.27 4.49 45.86
N THR A 258 -24.77 3.99 44.72
CA THR A 258 -26.19 4.03 44.38
C THR A 258 -27.05 3.28 45.40
N ILE A 259 -26.60 2.11 45.86
CA ILE A 259 -27.31 1.34 46.89
C ILE A 259 -27.30 2.08 48.23
N LEU A 260 -26.15 2.62 48.65
CA LEU A 260 -26.05 3.40 49.89
C LEU A 260 -27.01 4.60 49.87
N GLU A 261 -27.06 5.33 48.76
CA GLU A 261 -27.97 6.45 48.57
C GLU A 261 -29.44 6.01 48.63
N ALA A 262 -29.82 4.95 47.90
CA ALA A 262 -31.17 4.41 47.91
C ALA A 262 -31.63 3.93 49.30
N ARG A 263 -30.69 3.49 50.14
CA ARG A 263 -30.93 3.06 51.52
C ARG A 263 -30.84 4.20 52.54
N GLY A 264 -30.53 5.43 52.12
CA GLY A 264 -30.37 6.58 53.00
C GLY A 264 -29.12 6.52 53.88
N ILE A 265 -28.11 5.73 53.51
CA ILE A 265 -26.84 5.62 54.23
C ILE A 265 -25.88 6.67 53.69
N ALA A 266 -25.50 7.62 54.55
CA ALA A 266 -24.57 8.68 54.19
C ALA A 266 -23.12 8.15 54.16
N ALA A 267 -22.52 8.09 52.97
CA ALA A 267 -21.07 8.00 52.83
C ALA A 267 -20.45 9.40 52.99
N SER A 268 -19.29 9.52 53.63
CA SER A 268 -18.48 10.73 53.64
C SER A 268 -17.79 10.98 52.30
N SER A 269 -17.22 12.16 52.07
CA SER A 269 -16.43 12.43 50.86
C SER A 269 -15.24 11.47 50.73
N VAL A 270 -14.55 11.21 51.84
CA VAL A 270 -13.40 10.29 51.89
C VAL A 270 -13.82 8.86 51.54
N GLN A 271 -14.93 8.37 52.08
CA GLN A 271 -15.46 7.04 51.76
C GLN A 271 -15.86 6.92 50.28
N ARG A 272 -16.48 7.98 49.71
CA ARG A 272 -16.81 8.00 48.28
C ARG A 272 -15.57 7.94 47.40
N GLU A 273 -14.53 8.70 47.75
CA GLU A 273 -13.26 8.67 47.03
C GLU A 273 -12.57 7.31 47.14
N GLU A 274 -12.60 6.68 48.31
CA GLU A 274 -12.06 5.34 48.50
C GLU A 274 -12.79 4.30 47.65
N ILE A 275 -14.13 4.31 47.67
CA ILE A 275 -14.95 3.39 46.88
C ILE A 275 -14.71 3.59 45.37
N LEU A 276 -14.74 4.83 44.88
CA LEU A 276 -14.55 5.14 43.46
C LEU A 276 -13.11 4.93 42.97
N GLY A 277 -12.13 5.06 43.87
CA GLY A 277 -10.71 4.86 43.60
C GLY A 277 -10.27 3.40 43.70
N CYS A 278 -11.10 2.51 44.26
CA CYS A 278 -10.77 1.10 44.41
C CYS A 278 -10.71 0.40 43.04
N ALA A 279 -9.60 -0.30 42.79
CA ALA A 279 -9.41 -1.13 41.59
C ALA A 279 -9.44 -2.64 41.90
N ASP A 280 -9.57 -3.01 43.18
CA ASP A 280 -9.67 -4.39 43.64
C ASP A 280 -11.13 -4.85 43.53
N LEU A 281 -11.41 -5.66 42.51
CA LEU A 281 -12.74 -6.20 42.25
C LEU A 281 -13.26 -7.07 43.38
N GLU A 282 -12.41 -7.88 44.01
CA GLU A 282 -12.85 -8.75 45.09
C GLU A 282 -13.27 -7.94 46.32
N ARG A 283 -12.53 -6.86 46.62
CA ARG A 283 -12.90 -5.92 47.69
C ARG A 283 -14.21 -5.19 47.35
N LEU A 284 -14.35 -4.75 46.11
CA LEU A 284 -15.57 -4.10 45.62
C LEU A 284 -16.78 -5.03 45.68
N ASP A 285 -16.64 -6.30 45.31
CA ASP A 285 -17.73 -7.29 45.38
C ASP A 285 -18.18 -7.55 46.82
N ARG A 286 -17.23 -7.65 47.77
CA ARG A 286 -17.55 -7.75 49.20
C ARG A 286 -18.32 -6.52 49.67
N TRP A 287 -17.87 -5.33 49.29
CA TRP A 287 -18.55 -4.08 49.61
C TRP A 287 -19.94 -3.99 48.97
N LEU A 288 -20.10 -4.46 47.73
CA LEU A 288 -21.39 -4.50 47.05
C LEU A 288 -22.41 -5.38 47.81
N LEU A 289 -22.01 -6.58 48.22
CA LEU A 289 -22.86 -7.46 49.01
C LEU A 289 -23.24 -6.83 50.35
N ARG A 290 -22.26 -6.23 51.05
CA ARG A 290 -22.51 -5.54 52.33
C ARG A 290 -23.40 -4.32 52.17
N ALA A 291 -23.27 -3.57 51.07
CA ALA A 291 -24.11 -2.41 50.79
C ALA A 291 -25.61 -2.78 50.75
N GLY A 292 -25.96 -4.04 50.47
CA GLY A 292 -27.34 -4.52 50.54
C GLY A 292 -27.91 -4.69 51.96
N VAL A 293 -27.05 -4.90 52.98
CA VAL A 293 -27.48 -5.30 54.34
C VAL A 293 -26.97 -4.39 55.46
N ALA A 294 -25.79 -3.78 55.30
CA ALA A 294 -25.13 -2.95 56.31
C ALA A 294 -25.99 -1.75 56.73
N THR A 295 -25.83 -1.26 57.95
CA THR A 295 -26.56 -0.10 58.47
C THR A 295 -25.76 1.21 58.40
N SER A 296 -24.46 1.13 58.09
CA SER A 296 -23.56 2.27 57.92
C SER A 296 -22.56 2.06 56.78
N ALA A 297 -21.95 3.15 56.29
CA ALA A 297 -20.90 3.07 55.28
C ALA A 297 -19.60 2.43 55.82
N ASP A 298 -19.32 2.58 57.12
CA ASP A 298 -18.17 1.94 57.76
C ASP A 298 -18.32 0.40 57.78
N GLU A 299 -19.52 -0.11 58.05
CA GLU A 299 -19.80 -1.56 57.98
C GLU A 299 -19.63 -2.12 56.56
N VAL A 300 -20.00 -1.33 55.54
CA VAL A 300 -19.73 -1.71 54.14
C VAL A 300 -18.24 -1.83 53.91
N MET A 301 -17.47 -0.84 54.33
CA MET A 301 -16.05 -0.74 54.02
C MET A 301 -15.12 -1.51 54.97
N ALA A 302 -15.65 -2.14 56.02
CA ALA A 302 -14.86 -2.87 57.02
C ALA A 302 -13.90 -3.89 56.39
N VAL A 303 -12.73 -4.07 56.99
CA VAL A 303 -11.78 -5.10 56.57
C VAL A 303 -12.13 -6.40 57.31
N ASP A 304 -12.08 -7.54 56.63
CA ASP A 304 -12.13 -8.86 57.28
C ASP A 304 -10.80 -9.20 57.96
#